data_AF-A0A8S3W1M0-F1
#
_entry.id   AF-A0A8S3W1M0-F1
#
_cell.length_a   1.000
_cell.length_b   1.000
_cell.length_c   1.000
_cell.angle_alpha   90.00
_cell.angle_beta   90.00
_cell.angle_gamma   90.00
#
_symmetry.space_group_name_H-M   'P 1'
#
loop_
_entity.id
_entity.type
_entity.pdbx_description
1 polymer ?
#
loop_
_entity_poly.entity_id
_entity_poly.type
_entity_poly.pdbx_seq_one_letter_code
_entity_poly.pdbx_strand_id
1 'polypeptide(L)'
;MTVLSSSNSIEIDMFKDLDKFGRFQTLQYLLICLPLIMVSMVHVNYIFVAEDVNHRCLVECEEPNPSVELPKWWPKDVDSKCFRPIVDKRFERENQTCSNTTFLEILEECHEWIYENNNSIVAALNLGCQSWKATLVGSVHNAGMLVSMMITGWIADKIGRKPTIVACSIGGAVGVFKIFIQNYYAYLGLEFLESVLASGLYTVAVVLSAFLISQSFSPDAIVWLKVVLFLAGKVGVVVCFTGVFTYSLELFPTSVRGSLVGWCNTVARIGSMLAPLTPLLSMELASLPSILFASTAIVAAFLLVFTPETKTLPLFDTIAQIENHKVKLTTHK
;
A
#
# COMPACT_ATOMS: atom_id res chain seq x y z
N MET A 1 -49.27 -16.05 4.46
CA MET A 1 -48.12 -16.98 4.50
C MET A 1 -47.50 -17.01 3.11
N THR A 2 -46.81 -15.94 2.71
CA THR A 2 -46.26 -15.78 1.34
C THR A 2 -45.26 -14.62 1.32
N VAL A 3 -44.13 -14.76 2.02
CA VAL A 3 -43.01 -13.79 1.95
C VAL A 3 -41.65 -14.51 1.79
N LEU A 4 -41.64 -15.82 1.49
CA LEU A 4 -40.39 -16.62 1.42
C LEU A 4 -40.02 -17.11 0.00
N SER A 5 -40.45 -16.42 -1.07
CA SER A 5 -40.12 -16.84 -2.46
C SER A 5 -39.24 -15.87 -3.25
N SER A 6 -38.84 -14.71 -2.70
CA SER A 6 -38.08 -13.68 -3.44
C SER A 6 -36.56 -13.80 -3.34
N SER A 7 -36.04 -14.63 -2.42
CA SER A 7 -34.60 -14.80 -2.23
C SER A 7 -33.99 -15.77 -3.24
N ASN A 8 -34.73 -16.83 -3.61
CA ASN A 8 -34.20 -17.88 -4.47
C ASN A 8 -34.18 -17.51 -5.96
N SER A 9 -35.01 -16.58 -6.43
CA SER A 9 -35.01 -16.20 -7.86
C SER A 9 -33.76 -15.41 -8.26
N ILE A 10 -33.22 -14.59 -7.36
CA ILE A 10 -32.05 -13.75 -7.64
C ILE A 10 -30.74 -14.57 -7.60
N GLU A 11 -30.65 -15.53 -6.66
CA GLU A 11 -29.48 -16.41 -6.53
C GLU A 11 -29.40 -17.43 -7.68
N ILE A 12 -30.56 -17.92 -8.16
CA ILE A 12 -30.64 -18.88 -9.28
C ILE A 12 -30.31 -18.23 -10.64
N ASP A 13 -30.66 -16.96 -10.87
CA ASP A 13 -30.37 -16.28 -12.13
C ASP A 13 -28.88 -15.92 -12.29
N MET A 14 -28.20 -15.56 -11.18
CA MET A 14 -26.76 -15.25 -11.23
C MET A 14 -25.92 -16.49 -11.56
N PHE A 15 -26.17 -17.63 -10.90
CA PHE A 15 -25.46 -18.87 -11.21
C PHE A 15 -25.76 -19.35 -12.63
N LYS A 16 -27.00 -19.19 -13.12
CA LYS A 16 -27.35 -19.48 -14.53
C LYS A 16 -26.63 -18.58 -15.52
N ASP A 17 -26.40 -17.32 -15.19
CA ASP A 17 -25.65 -16.41 -16.06
C ASP A 17 -24.14 -16.64 -15.99
N LEU A 18 -23.60 -17.10 -14.84
CA LEU A 18 -22.22 -17.61 -14.72
C LEU A 18 -22.02 -18.95 -15.43
N ASP A 19 -23.02 -19.83 -15.46
CA ASP A 19 -22.95 -21.14 -16.14
C ASP A 19 -22.91 -20.99 -17.69
N LYS A 20 -23.37 -19.83 -18.21
CA LYS A 20 -23.20 -19.42 -19.61
C LYS A 20 -21.79 -18.90 -19.94
N PHE A 21 -20.91 -18.73 -18.96
CA PHE A 21 -19.54 -18.29 -19.24
C PHE A 21 -18.77 -19.41 -19.94
N GLY A 22 -18.24 -19.12 -21.12
CA GLY A 22 -17.31 -20.03 -21.78
C GLY A 22 -16.04 -20.18 -20.95
N ARG A 23 -15.39 -21.36 -21.02
CA ARG A 23 -14.15 -21.69 -20.28
C ARG A 23 -13.07 -20.58 -20.32
N PHE A 24 -12.97 -19.86 -21.43
CA PHE A 24 -12.06 -18.74 -21.61
C PHE A 24 -12.39 -17.53 -20.70
N GLN A 25 -13.66 -17.17 -20.55
CA GLN A 25 -14.07 -16.03 -19.72
C GLN A 25 -13.97 -16.36 -18.24
N THR A 26 -14.26 -17.61 -17.83
CA THR A 26 -14.05 -18.07 -16.45
C THR A 26 -12.57 -18.07 -16.08
N LEU A 27 -11.70 -18.53 -16.99
CA LEU A 27 -10.25 -18.47 -16.80
C LEU A 27 -9.77 -17.02 -16.67
N GLN A 28 -10.24 -16.12 -17.55
CA GLN A 28 -9.92 -14.70 -17.50
C GLN A 28 -10.37 -14.03 -16.20
N TYR A 29 -11.53 -14.40 -15.69
CA TYR A 29 -12.05 -13.92 -14.41
C TYR A 29 -11.20 -14.40 -13.23
N LEU A 30 -10.83 -15.68 -13.18
CA LEU A 30 -9.93 -16.22 -12.15
C LEU A 30 -8.54 -15.54 -12.20
N LEU A 31 -8.04 -15.27 -13.41
CA LEU A 31 -6.78 -14.56 -13.66
C LEU A 31 -6.80 -13.12 -13.15
N ILE A 32 -7.96 -12.45 -13.17
CA ILE A 32 -8.17 -11.08 -12.65
C ILE A 32 -8.27 -11.07 -11.12
N CYS A 33 -8.91 -12.08 -10.53
CA CYS A 33 -9.13 -12.18 -9.09
C CYS A 33 -7.82 -12.33 -8.29
N LEU A 34 -6.83 -13.07 -8.82
CA LEU A 34 -5.58 -13.32 -8.11
C LEU A 34 -4.72 -12.05 -7.87
N PRO A 35 -4.50 -11.17 -8.86
CA PRO A 35 -3.90 -9.85 -8.65
C PRO A 35 -4.65 -8.97 -7.64
N LEU A 36 -5.99 -9.05 -7.59
CA LEU A 36 -6.80 -8.20 -6.70
C LEU A 36 -6.59 -8.53 -5.22
N ILE A 37 -6.46 -9.82 -4.85
CA ILE A 37 -6.09 -10.22 -3.48
C ILE A 37 -4.77 -9.56 -3.09
N MET A 38 -3.77 -9.71 -3.95
CA MET A 38 -2.39 -9.31 -3.63
C MET A 38 -2.23 -7.79 -3.59
N VAL A 39 -2.92 -7.06 -4.45
CA VAL A 39 -2.98 -5.60 -4.37
C VAL A 39 -3.62 -5.14 -3.07
N SER A 40 -4.78 -5.71 -2.72
CA SER A 40 -5.51 -5.28 -1.53
C SER A 40 -4.68 -5.52 -0.25
N MET A 41 -3.78 -6.50 -0.30
CA MET A 41 -2.79 -6.75 0.73
C MET A 41 -1.70 -5.67 0.77
N VAL A 42 -1.17 -5.22 -0.37
CA VAL A 42 -0.18 -4.13 -0.48
C VAL A 42 -0.76 -2.76 -0.11
N HIS A 43 -2.02 -2.50 -0.44
CA HIS A 43 -2.68 -1.24 -0.05
C HIS A 43 -2.72 -1.05 1.47
N VAL A 44 -2.74 -2.13 2.24
CA VAL A 44 -2.72 -2.10 3.72
C VAL A 44 -1.29 -1.97 4.26
N ASN A 45 -0.26 -2.11 3.41
CA ASN A 45 1.15 -2.09 3.82
C ASN A 45 1.59 -0.76 4.47
N TYR A 46 0.93 0.36 4.15
CA TYR A 46 1.24 1.64 4.80
C TYR A 46 1.14 1.58 6.34
N ILE A 47 0.29 0.68 6.88
CA ILE A 47 0.16 0.45 8.32
C ILE A 47 1.46 -0.08 8.92
N PHE A 48 2.22 -0.89 8.16
CA PHE A 48 3.51 -1.44 8.61
C PHE A 48 4.66 -0.44 8.44
N VAL A 49 4.61 0.42 7.41
CA VAL A 49 5.60 1.51 7.25
C VAL A 49 5.40 2.59 8.33
N ALA A 50 4.18 2.77 8.81
CA ALA A 50 3.81 3.68 9.89
C ALA A 50 3.79 2.99 11.27
N GLU A 51 4.37 1.79 11.41
CA GLU A 51 4.40 1.04 12.65
C GLU A 51 5.13 1.79 13.77
N ASP A 52 4.58 1.70 14.98
CA ASP A 52 5.24 2.22 16.18
C ASP A 52 6.38 1.29 16.56
N VAL A 53 7.61 1.76 16.34
CA VAL A 53 8.82 1.07 16.76
C VAL A 53 9.10 1.36 18.23
N ASN A 54 9.73 0.42 18.92
CA ASN A 54 10.12 0.64 20.31
C ASN A 54 11.08 1.83 20.40
N HIS A 55 10.76 2.76 21.29
CA HIS A 55 11.46 4.03 21.42
C HIS A 55 11.44 4.53 22.85
N ARG A 56 12.43 5.33 23.20
CA ARG A 56 12.49 6.04 24.48
C ARG A 56 12.97 7.46 24.28
N CYS A 57 12.76 8.31 25.27
CA CYS A 57 13.22 9.68 25.25
C CYS A 57 14.73 9.82 25.32
N LEU A 58 15.26 10.75 24.52
CA LEU A 58 16.64 11.19 24.61
C LEU A 58 16.82 12.15 25.79
N VAL A 59 17.88 11.92 26.56
CA VAL A 59 18.24 12.73 27.72
C VAL A 59 19.61 13.36 27.50
N GLU A 60 19.73 14.64 27.79
CA GLU A 60 20.90 15.49 27.43
C GLU A 60 22.23 15.05 28.06
N CYS A 61 22.19 14.31 29.18
CA CYS A 61 23.39 13.81 29.87
C CYS A 61 23.90 12.44 29.35
N GLU A 62 23.27 11.87 28.32
CA GLU A 62 23.64 10.56 27.78
C GLU A 62 24.83 10.64 26.80
N GLU A 63 25.54 9.52 26.65
CA GLU A 63 26.65 9.37 25.70
C GLU A 63 26.20 9.58 24.24
N PRO A 64 27.11 9.92 23.31
CA PRO A 64 26.75 10.26 21.93
C PRO A 64 26.07 9.15 21.11
N ASN A 65 26.08 7.88 21.57
CA ASN A 65 25.35 6.77 20.95
C ASN A 65 24.58 5.97 22.03
N PRO A 66 23.47 6.50 22.54
CA PRO A 66 22.71 5.84 23.58
C PRO A 66 21.91 4.66 23.02
N SER A 67 21.84 3.55 23.77
CA SER A 67 21.02 2.40 23.40
C SER A 67 19.54 2.62 23.78
N VAL A 68 18.65 1.88 23.13
CA VAL A 68 17.19 1.93 23.41
C VAL A 68 16.82 1.24 24.72
N GLU A 69 17.69 0.39 25.26
CA GLU A 69 17.48 -0.22 26.56
C GLU A 69 17.37 0.85 27.64
N LEU A 70 16.42 0.68 28.57
CA LEU A 70 16.23 1.63 29.65
C LEU A 70 17.48 1.66 30.55
N PRO A 71 18.08 2.84 30.77
CA PRO A 71 19.19 2.98 31.69
C PRO A 71 18.78 2.62 33.13
N LYS A 72 19.73 2.12 33.92
CA LYS A 72 19.48 1.72 35.33
C LYS A 72 18.98 2.86 36.22
N TRP A 73 19.26 4.11 35.83
CA TRP A 73 18.86 5.30 36.56
C TRP A 73 17.45 5.79 36.22
N TRP A 74 16.81 5.22 35.19
CA TRP A 74 15.48 5.63 34.78
C TRP A 74 14.44 5.36 35.89
N PRO A 75 13.56 6.32 36.22
CA PRO A 75 12.52 6.10 37.23
C PRO A 75 11.55 4.97 36.82
N LYS A 76 11.30 4.01 37.71
CA LYS A 76 10.49 2.81 37.40
C LYS A 76 9.01 3.09 37.12
N ASP A 77 8.49 4.18 37.68
CA ASP A 77 7.07 4.54 37.60
C ASP A 77 6.77 5.57 36.49
N VAL A 78 7.74 5.84 35.61
CA VAL A 78 7.64 6.85 34.55
C VAL A 78 7.66 6.19 33.18
N ASP A 79 6.69 6.55 32.33
CA ASP A 79 6.67 6.12 30.94
C ASP A 79 7.84 6.73 30.16
N SER A 80 8.81 5.89 29.83
CA SER A 80 10.01 6.24 29.07
C SER A 80 9.75 6.66 27.62
N LYS A 81 8.54 6.40 27.09
CA LYS A 81 8.20 6.75 25.71
C LYS A 81 7.93 8.24 25.56
N CYS A 82 7.14 8.83 26.45
CA CYS A 82 6.62 10.19 26.27
C CYS A 82 7.07 11.21 27.30
N PHE A 83 7.61 10.74 28.42
CA PHE A 83 8.06 11.62 29.49
C PHE A 83 9.52 11.34 29.80
N ARG A 84 10.26 12.42 30.07
CA ARG A 84 11.65 12.33 30.56
C ARG A 84 11.82 13.13 31.84
N PRO A 85 12.71 12.68 32.74
CA PRO A 85 13.07 13.48 33.91
C PRO A 85 13.95 14.66 33.49
N ILE A 86 13.72 15.82 34.10
CA ILE A 86 14.52 17.03 33.83
C ILE A 86 15.87 16.91 34.54
N VAL A 87 16.96 17.17 33.81
CA VAL A 87 18.32 17.23 34.36
C VAL A 87 18.46 18.50 35.20
N ASP A 88 18.97 18.36 36.43
CA ASP A 88 19.31 19.54 37.25
C ASP A 88 20.55 20.22 36.63
N LYS A 89 20.37 21.49 36.21
CA LYS A 89 21.39 22.33 35.57
C LYS A 89 22.69 22.47 36.36
N ARG A 90 22.70 22.15 37.66
CA ARG A 90 23.92 22.07 38.47
C ARG A 90 24.87 20.99 37.97
N PHE A 91 24.34 19.86 37.53
CA PHE A 91 25.10 18.70 37.06
C PHE A 91 25.49 18.80 35.58
N GLU A 92 24.74 19.59 34.79
CA GLU A 92 25.04 19.90 33.40
C GLU A 92 26.41 20.60 33.24
N ARG A 93 26.85 21.35 34.28
CA ARG A 93 28.13 22.08 34.28
C ARG A 93 29.34 21.20 34.63
N GLU A 94 29.12 20.04 35.24
CA GLU A 94 30.20 19.17 35.73
C GLU A 94 30.57 18.02 34.75
N ASN A 95 29.98 17.96 33.55
CA ASN A 95 30.18 16.87 32.57
C ASN A 95 30.00 15.48 33.21
N GLN A 96 29.07 15.35 34.15
CA GLN A 96 28.82 14.08 34.83
C GLN A 96 27.87 13.21 34.02
N THR A 97 28.17 11.92 33.98
CA THR A 97 27.28 10.88 33.44
C THR A 97 25.97 10.83 34.23
N CYS A 98 24.85 10.55 33.56
CA CYS A 98 23.54 10.43 34.20
C CYS A 98 23.56 9.42 35.38
N SER A 99 23.09 9.87 36.54
CA SER A 99 22.87 9.03 37.74
C SER A 99 21.53 9.40 38.38
N ASN A 100 21.02 8.59 39.32
CA ASN A 100 19.70 8.79 39.92
C ASN A 100 19.54 10.16 40.61
N THR A 101 20.65 10.78 41.05
CA THR A 101 20.68 12.06 41.75
C THR A 101 20.75 13.27 40.82
N THR A 102 20.92 13.04 39.51
CA THR A 102 21.10 14.08 38.49
C THR A 102 19.78 14.72 38.07
N PHE A 103 18.65 14.14 38.47
CA PHE A 103 17.32 14.49 37.99
C PHE A 103 16.49 15.22 39.04
N LEU A 104 15.67 16.18 38.58
CA LEU A 104 14.60 16.76 39.37
C LEU A 104 13.40 15.81 39.41
N GLU A 105 12.56 15.92 40.44
CA GLU A 105 11.29 15.16 40.57
C GLU A 105 10.18 15.71 39.65
N ILE A 106 10.56 16.39 38.56
CA ILE A 106 9.66 17.02 37.60
C ILE A 106 9.88 16.33 36.25
N LEU A 107 8.76 15.98 35.61
CA LEU A 107 8.73 15.34 34.31
C LEU A 107 8.42 16.37 33.22
N GLU A 108 9.06 16.21 32.07
CA GLU A 108 8.82 17.00 30.87
C GLU A 108 8.36 16.10 29.71
N GLU A 109 7.54 16.66 28.83
CA GLU A 109 7.19 16.01 27.57
C GLU A 109 8.40 15.92 26.63
N CYS A 110 8.49 14.77 25.98
CA CYS A 110 9.60 14.43 25.12
C CYS A 110 9.51 15.10 23.75
N HIS A 111 10.66 15.58 23.26
CA HIS A 111 10.77 16.20 21.94
C HIS A 111 11.68 15.41 20.98
N GLU A 112 12.58 14.59 21.52
CA GLU A 112 13.49 13.75 20.75
C GLU A 112 13.55 12.34 21.32
N TRP A 113 13.56 11.36 20.41
CA TRP A 113 13.49 9.95 20.75
C TRP A 113 14.67 9.17 20.18
N ILE A 114 15.04 8.11 20.89
CA ILE A 114 15.96 7.08 20.43
C ILE A 114 15.11 5.89 20.00
N TYR A 115 15.24 5.50 18.73
CA TYR A 115 14.49 4.42 18.12
C TYR A 115 15.33 3.15 17.99
N GLU A 116 14.70 1.98 18.13
CA GLU A 116 15.37 0.68 17.92
C GLU A 116 15.80 0.51 16.46
N ASN A 117 15.00 1.03 15.54
CA ASN A 117 15.26 0.98 14.11
C ASN A 117 14.69 2.22 13.41
N ASN A 118 15.36 2.68 12.36
CA ASN A 118 14.99 3.84 11.55
C ASN A 118 14.14 3.47 10.32
N ASN A 119 13.61 2.25 10.25
CA ASN A 119 12.87 1.73 9.10
C ASN A 119 11.40 2.17 9.04
N SER A 120 10.88 2.88 10.06
CA SER A 120 9.50 3.37 10.06
C SER A 120 9.43 4.89 9.88
N ILE A 121 8.28 5.38 9.38
CA ILE A 121 8.01 6.83 9.26
C ILE A 121 8.04 7.51 10.63
N VAL A 122 7.62 6.79 11.68
CA VAL A 122 7.62 7.30 13.05
C VAL A 122 9.04 7.62 13.50
N ALA A 123 9.99 6.71 13.22
CA ALA A 123 11.40 6.92 13.54
C ALA A 123 12.05 7.98 12.63
N ALA A 124 11.81 7.89 11.31
CA ALA A 124 12.44 8.76 10.32
C ALA A 124 12.07 10.25 10.49
N LEU A 125 10.86 10.54 10.99
CA LEU A 125 10.36 11.90 11.22
C LEU A 125 10.28 12.28 12.72
N ASN A 126 10.79 11.45 13.62
CA ASN A 126 10.84 11.69 15.06
C ASN A 126 9.44 11.98 15.67
N LEU A 127 8.50 11.04 15.49
CA LEU A 127 7.07 11.19 15.80
C LEU A 127 6.56 10.35 16.99
N GLY A 128 7.43 9.91 17.90
CA GLY A 128 7.15 8.84 18.88
C GLY A 128 5.81 8.96 19.60
N CYS A 129 5.58 10.07 20.30
CA CYS A 129 4.36 10.28 21.09
C CYS A 129 3.21 10.98 20.35
N GLN A 130 3.30 11.07 19.02
CA GLN A 130 2.33 11.76 18.18
C GLN A 130 1.66 10.77 17.22
N SER A 131 1.02 9.74 17.78
CA SER A 131 0.37 8.65 17.04
C SER A 131 -0.65 9.13 16.00
N TRP A 132 -1.36 10.23 16.26
CA TRP A 132 -2.31 10.81 15.31
C TRP A 132 -1.64 11.28 14.01
N LYS A 133 -0.35 11.67 14.04
CA LYS A 133 0.39 12.11 12.86
C LYS A 133 0.69 10.94 11.92
N ALA A 134 0.98 9.76 12.46
CA ALA A 134 1.14 8.54 11.67
C ALA A 134 -0.18 8.13 10.99
N THR A 135 -1.29 8.15 11.73
CA THR A 135 -2.63 7.87 11.20
C THR A 135 -3.09 8.88 10.14
N LEU A 136 -2.73 10.15 10.31
CA LEU A 136 -3.08 11.22 9.38
C LEU A 136 -2.47 11.01 7.99
N VAL A 137 -1.25 10.48 7.91
CA VAL A 137 -0.61 10.13 6.61
C VAL A 137 -1.51 9.18 5.82
N GLY A 138 -2.03 8.12 6.45
CA GLY A 138 -2.94 7.17 5.82
C GLY A 138 -4.25 7.81 5.38
N SER A 139 -4.80 8.72 6.18
CA SER A 139 -6.04 9.43 5.85
C SER A 139 -5.87 10.37 4.66
N VAL A 140 -4.76 11.11 4.61
CA VAL A 140 -4.42 12.00 3.50
C VAL A 140 -4.15 11.21 2.22
N HIS A 141 -3.46 10.07 2.30
CA HIS A 141 -3.26 9.18 1.15
C HIS A 141 -4.60 8.74 0.54
N ASN A 142 -5.53 8.27 1.39
CA ASN A 142 -6.87 7.86 0.94
C ASN A 142 -7.68 9.04 0.36
N ALA A 143 -7.59 10.22 0.96
CA ALA A 143 -8.22 11.42 0.41
C ALA A 143 -7.66 11.80 -0.96
N GLY A 144 -6.34 11.73 -1.15
CA GLY A 144 -5.69 11.94 -2.44
C GLY A 144 -6.15 10.94 -3.50
N MET A 145 -6.31 9.67 -3.12
CA MET A 145 -6.87 8.65 -4.01
C MET A 145 -8.31 8.93 -4.42
N LEU A 146 -9.16 9.47 -3.55
CA LEU A 146 -10.53 9.84 -3.91
C LEU A 146 -10.55 10.95 -4.98
N VAL A 147 -9.74 11.99 -4.77
CA VAL A 147 -9.59 13.11 -5.72
C VAL A 147 -9.06 12.62 -7.06
N SER A 148 -8.09 11.71 -7.03
CA SER A 148 -7.45 11.19 -8.22
C SER A 148 -8.40 10.37 -9.10
N MET A 149 -9.29 9.56 -8.51
CA MET A 149 -10.27 8.78 -9.30
C MET A 149 -11.19 9.69 -10.12
N MET A 150 -11.57 10.85 -9.58
CA MET A 150 -12.40 11.84 -10.28
C MET A 150 -11.64 12.50 -11.43
N ILE A 151 -10.39 12.95 -11.17
CA ILE A 151 -9.58 13.68 -12.14
C ILE A 151 -9.13 12.74 -13.27
N THR A 152 -8.60 11.57 -12.93
CA THR A 152 -8.09 10.60 -13.89
C THR A 152 -9.19 10.12 -14.84
N GLY A 153 -10.40 9.86 -14.35
CA GLY A 153 -11.53 9.47 -15.20
C GLY A 153 -11.85 10.54 -16.24
N TRP A 154 -11.93 11.80 -15.80
CA TRP A 154 -12.19 12.94 -16.70
C TRP A 154 -11.09 13.15 -17.74
N ILE A 155 -9.81 13.03 -17.34
CA ILE A 155 -8.66 13.16 -18.27
C ILE A 155 -8.62 11.98 -19.25
N ALA A 156 -8.90 10.76 -18.77
CA ALA A 156 -8.92 9.55 -19.58
C ALA A 156 -9.95 9.62 -20.71
N ASP A 157 -11.10 10.25 -20.45
CA ASP A 157 -12.16 10.47 -21.43
C ASP A 157 -11.81 11.57 -22.44
N LYS A 158 -10.98 12.56 -22.07
CA LYS A 158 -10.58 13.70 -22.91
C LYS A 158 -9.37 13.44 -23.79
N ILE A 159 -8.27 12.97 -23.21
CA ILE A 159 -6.96 12.80 -23.86
C ILE A 159 -6.79 11.36 -24.37
N GLY A 160 -7.66 10.45 -23.92
CA GLY A 160 -7.58 9.03 -24.18
C GLY A 160 -6.83 8.30 -23.06
N ARG A 161 -7.14 7.01 -22.93
CA ARG A 161 -6.68 6.18 -21.79
C ARG A 161 -5.16 5.97 -21.76
N LYS A 162 -4.51 5.65 -22.90
CA LYS A 162 -3.04 5.41 -22.98
C LYS A 162 -2.17 6.62 -22.55
N PRO A 163 -2.38 7.86 -23.02
CA PRO A 163 -1.58 9.00 -22.58
C PRO A 163 -1.87 9.43 -21.13
N THR A 164 -3.12 9.32 -20.69
CA THR A 164 -3.49 9.56 -19.27
C THR A 164 -2.74 8.62 -18.34
N ILE A 165 -2.63 7.35 -18.77
CA ILE A 165 -1.82 6.35 -18.10
C ILE A 165 -0.35 6.80 -18.05
N VAL A 166 0.33 7.05 -19.17
CA VAL A 166 1.75 7.44 -19.13
C VAL A 166 2.03 8.66 -18.23
N ALA A 167 1.13 9.65 -18.21
CA ALA A 167 1.23 10.82 -17.35
C ALA A 167 1.16 10.47 -15.85
N CYS A 168 0.23 9.60 -15.44
CA CYS A 168 0.12 9.15 -14.06
C CYS A 168 1.37 8.37 -13.60
N SER A 169 2.05 7.63 -14.50
CA SER A 169 3.27 6.85 -14.19
C SER A 169 4.41 7.76 -13.82
N ILE A 170 4.57 8.83 -14.60
CA ILE A 170 5.56 9.87 -14.34
C ILE A 170 5.21 10.61 -13.04
N GLY A 171 3.92 10.82 -12.78
CA GLY A 171 3.41 11.40 -11.54
C GLY A 171 3.67 10.56 -10.29
N GLY A 172 3.59 9.23 -10.38
CA GLY A 172 3.92 8.33 -9.26
C GLY A 172 5.40 8.37 -8.84
N ALA A 173 6.30 8.72 -9.77
CA ALA A 173 7.72 8.90 -9.46
C ALA A 173 7.98 10.05 -8.47
N VAL A 174 7.01 10.96 -8.28
CA VAL A 174 7.09 12.02 -7.26
C VAL A 174 7.23 11.45 -5.85
N GLY A 175 6.74 10.23 -5.59
CA GLY A 175 6.89 9.56 -4.30
C GLY A 175 8.33 9.34 -3.86
N VAL A 176 9.27 9.24 -4.81
CA VAL A 176 10.72 9.05 -4.51
C VAL A 176 11.30 10.27 -3.77
N PHE A 177 10.76 11.46 -3.99
CA PHE A 177 11.25 12.67 -3.33
C PHE A 177 11.01 12.69 -1.83
N LYS A 178 10.08 11.87 -1.30
CA LYS A 178 9.78 11.79 0.14
C LYS A 178 11.00 11.42 1.00
N ILE A 179 11.97 10.71 0.41
CA ILE A 179 13.18 10.23 1.09
C ILE A 179 14.07 11.38 1.55
N PHE A 180 14.04 12.50 0.83
CA PHE A 180 14.85 13.68 1.15
C PHE A 180 14.13 14.63 2.11
N ILE A 181 12.87 14.35 2.47
CA ILE A 181 12.05 15.25 3.28
C ILE A 181 12.09 14.86 4.75
N GLN A 182 12.64 15.74 5.57
CA GLN A 182 12.65 15.63 7.03
C GLN A 182 11.52 16.44 7.70
N ASN A 183 10.78 17.24 6.93
CA ASN A 183 9.66 18.03 7.44
C ASN A 183 8.34 17.25 7.27
N TYR A 184 7.63 17.02 8.39
CA TYR A 184 6.37 16.29 8.41
C TYR A 184 5.30 16.83 7.45
N TYR A 185 5.11 18.15 7.37
CA TYR A 185 4.07 18.74 6.52
C TYR A 185 4.42 18.66 5.03
N ALA A 186 5.70 18.78 4.69
CA ALA A 186 6.17 18.57 3.32
C ALA A 186 6.02 17.10 2.90
N TYR A 187 6.29 16.16 3.81
CA TYR A 187 6.06 14.73 3.58
C TYR A 187 4.57 14.47 3.32
N LEU A 188 3.70 15.05 4.14
CA LEU A 188 2.25 14.91 4.01
C LEU A 188 1.71 15.49 2.68
N GLY A 189 2.27 16.62 2.24
CA GLY A 189 1.93 17.22 0.95
C GLY A 189 2.37 16.36 -0.25
N LEU A 190 3.57 15.77 -0.18
CA LEU A 190 4.04 14.82 -1.20
C LEU A 190 3.27 13.51 -1.18
N GLU A 191 2.82 13.03 -0.02
CA GLU A 191 1.92 11.89 0.11
C GLU A 191 0.63 12.16 -0.67
N PHE A 192 -0.03 13.29 -0.39
CA PHE A 192 -1.23 13.69 -1.10
C PHE A 192 -1.00 13.81 -2.61
N LEU A 193 0.08 14.50 -3.01
CA LEU A 193 0.39 14.72 -4.43
C LEU A 193 0.66 13.41 -5.17
N GLU A 194 1.43 12.50 -4.57
CA GLU A 194 1.68 11.17 -5.13
C GLU A 194 0.37 10.38 -5.25
N SER A 195 -0.49 10.36 -4.22
CA SER A 195 -1.80 9.72 -4.28
C SER A 195 -2.72 10.32 -5.35
N VAL A 196 -2.62 11.63 -5.61
CA VAL A 196 -3.39 12.33 -6.65
C VAL A 196 -2.88 11.96 -8.05
N LEU A 197 -1.57 11.90 -8.23
CA LEU A 197 -0.96 11.72 -9.55
C LEU A 197 -0.82 10.25 -9.96
N ALA A 198 -0.69 9.32 -9.01
CA ALA A 198 -0.33 7.92 -9.29
C ALA A 198 -1.52 7.00 -9.62
N SER A 199 -2.78 7.44 -9.48
CA SER A 199 -3.92 6.50 -9.46
C SER A 199 -4.40 5.97 -10.81
N GLY A 200 -3.93 6.56 -11.91
CA GLY A 200 -4.44 6.26 -13.24
C GLY A 200 -3.52 5.40 -14.07
N LEU A 201 -3.30 4.12 -13.76
CA LEU A 201 -2.21 3.41 -14.41
C LEU A 201 -2.40 1.94 -14.77
N TYR A 202 -1.84 1.56 -15.92
CA TYR A 202 -1.26 0.25 -16.23
C TYR A 202 0.04 0.41 -17.03
N THR A 203 0.97 -0.55 -16.90
CA THR A 203 2.27 -0.75 -17.57
C THR A 203 3.54 -0.08 -16.99
N VAL A 204 4.03 -0.54 -15.83
CA VAL A 204 5.48 -0.76 -15.53
C VAL A 204 5.67 -1.85 -14.43
N ALA A 205 4.85 -2.89 -14.43
CA ALA A 205 4.80 -3.88 -13.33
C ALA A 205 6.03 -4.82 -13.24
N VAL A 206 6.66 -5.11 -14.38
CA VAL A 206 7.77 -6.09 -14.46
C VAL A 206 9.10 -5.48 -14.04
N VAL A 207 9.35 -4.21 -14.36
CA VAL A 207 10.61 -3.52 -13.99
C VAL A 207 10.57 -3.07 -12.51
N LEU A 208 9.39 -2.72 -11.99
CA LEU A 208 9.22 -2.22 -10.63
C LEU A 208 9.13 -3.32 -9.55
N SER A 209 8.64 -4.51 -9.89
CA SER A 209 8.67 -5.66 -8.98
C SER A 209 10.08 -6.24 -8.79
N ALA A 210 10.95 -6.13 -9.81
CA ALA A 210 12.37 -6.47 -9.69
C ALA A 210 13.12 -5.57 -8.68
N PHE A 211 12.67 -4.33 -8.49
CA PHE A 211 13.21 -3.42 -7.48
C PHE A 211 12.90 -3.88 -6.05
N LEU A 212 11.73 -4.51 -5.80
CA LEU A 212 11.40 -5.07 -4.49
C LEU A 212 12.27 -6.28 -4.12
N ILE A 213 12.66 -7.11 -5.10
CA ILE A 213 13.60 -8.21 -4.88
C ILE A 213 15.00 -7.66 -4.61
N SER A 214 15.37 -6.57 -5.29
CA SER A 214 16.66 -5.89 -5.11
C SER A 214 16.83 -5.29 -3.70
N GLN A 215 15.73 -4.99 -3.00
CA GLN A 215 15.73 -4.60 -1.58
C GLN A 215 16.36 -5.67 -0.69
N SER A 216 15.93 -6.92 -0.88
CA SER A 216 16.31 -8.06 -0.03
C SER A 216 17.79 -8.41 -0.14
N PHE A 217 18.45 -8.01 -1.23
CA PHE A 217 19.88 -8.21 -1.44
C PHE A 217 20.73 -6.97 -1.12
N SER A 218 20.12 -5.86 -0.74
CA SER A 218 20.85 -4.61 -0.47
C SER A 218 21.39 -4.56 0.98
N PRO A 219 22.65 -4.11 1.20
CA PRO A 219 23.25 -4.02 2.54
C PRO A 219 22.47 -3.08 3.48
N ASP A 220 22.37 -3.44 4.76
CA ASP A 220 21.67 -2.63 5.79
C ASP A 220 22.28 -1.24 6.02
N ALA A 221 23.52 -1.03 5.58
CA ALA A 221 24.22 0.25 5.72
C ALA A 221 23.65 1.39 4.85
N ILE A 222 22.84 1.10 3.82
CA ILE A 222 22.34 2.11 2.85
C ILE A 222 20.80 2.20 2.89
N VAL A 223 20.30 2.79 3.98
CA VAL A 223 18.85 2.92 4.25
C VAL A 223 18.11 3.65 3.13
N TRP A 224 18.67 4.75 2.60
CA TRP A 224 18.00 5.53 1.56
C TRP A 224 17.74 4.71 0.28
N LEU A 225 18.66 3.82 -0.10
CA LEU A 225 18.51 2.96 -1.27
C LEU A 225 17.40 1.93 -1.06
N LYS A 226 17.29 1.36 0.15
CA LYS A 226 16.16 0.51 0.53
C LYS A 226 14.84 1.28 0.43
N VAL A 227 14.74 2.48 0.97
CA VAL A 227 13.50 3.24 0.85
C VAL A 227 13.16 3.59 -0.61
N VAL A 228 14.15 3.91 -1.45
CA VAL A 228 13.94 4.17 -2.90
C VAL A 228 13.34 2.95 -3.60
N LEU A 229 13.96 1.77 -3.50
CA LEU A 229 13.47 0.62 -4.27
C LEU A 229 12.16 0.07 -3.69
N PHE A 230 11.87 0.29 -2.40
CA PHE A 230 10.58 0.00 -1.79
C PHE A 230 9.48 0.84 -2.41
N LEU A 231 9.68 2.17 -2.44
CA LEU A 231 8.70 3.12 -2.98
C LEU A 231 8.48 2.90 -4.48
N ALA A 232 9.56 2.63 -5.24
CA ALA A 232 9.46 2.30 -6.66
C ALA A 232 8.61 1.05 -6.90
N GLY A 233 8.81 0.01 -6.09
CA GLY A 233 8.01 -1.21 -6.14
C GLY A 233 6.54 -1.00 -5.77
N LYS A 234 6.26 -0.18 -4.75
CA LYS A 234 4.89 0.19 -4.33
C LYS A 234 4.12 0.85 -5.48
N VAL A 235 4.75 1.77 -6.21
CA VAL A 235 4.14 2.42 -7.39
C VAL A 235 3.77 1.37 -8.46
N GLY A 236 4.63 0.37 -8.68
CA GLY A 236 4.37 -0.72 -9.63
C GLY A 236 3.13 -1.57 -9.30
N VAL A 237 2.85 -1.78 -8.02
CA VAL A 237 1.66 -2.54 -7.58
C VAL A 237 0.37 -1.73 -7.79
N VAL A 238 0.40 -0.43 -7.50
CA VAL A 238 -0.75 0.48 -7.73
C VAL A 238 -1.10 0.54 -9.21
N VAL A 239 -0.09 0.56 -10.08
CA VAL A 239 -0.23 0.47 -11.54
C VAL A 239 -0.92 -0.84 -11.96
N CYS A 240 -0.61 -1.98 -11.34
CA CYS A 240 -1.31 -3.23 -11.68
C CYS A 240 -2.80 -3.16 -11.37
N PHE A 241 -3.15 -2.54 -10.24
CA PHE A 241 -4.51 -2.48 -9.74
C PHE A 241 -5.47 -1.75 -10.67
N THR A 242 -5.12 -0.52 -11.03
CA THR A 242 -6.01 0.31 -11.85
C THR A 242 -6.17 -0.29 -13.24
N GLY A 243 -5.12 -0.92 -13.78
CA GLY A 243 -5.20 -1.69 -15.03
C GLY A 243 -6.13 -2.88 -14.96
N VAL A 244 -5.98 -3.75 -13.97
CA VAL A 244 -6.85 -4.93 -13.78
C VAL A 244 -8.30 -4.52 -13.57
N PHE A 245 -8.53 -3.47 -12.77
CA PHE A 245 -9.89 -2.98 -12.50
C PHE A 245 -10.53 -2.37 -13.76
N THR A 246 -9.81 -1.52 -14.49
CA THR A 246 -10.30 -0.93 -15.75
C THR A 246 -10.57 -2.00 -16.81
N TYR A 247 -9.66 -2.97 -16.93
CA TYR A 247 -9.82 -4.10 -17.84
C TYR A 247 -11.03 -4.97 -17.47
N SER A 248 -11.28 -5.18 -16.18
CA SER A 248 -12.48 -5.88 -15.70
C SER A 248 -13.76 -5.16 -16.13
N LEU A 249 -13.78 -3.83 -16.08
CA LEU A 249 -14.93 -3.04 -16.52
C LEU A 249 -15.15 -3.09 -18.04
N GLU A 250 -14.09 -3.22 -18.84
CA GLU A 250 -14.19 -3.34 -20.30
C GLU A 250 -14.54 -4.78 -20.75
N LEU A 251 -14.06 -5.78 -20.02
CA LEU A 251 -14.28 -7.19 -20.32
C LEU A 251 -15.67 -7.67 -19.89
N PHE A 252 -16.16 -7.20 -18.73
CA PHE A 252 -17.43 -7.69 -18.18
C PHE A 252 -18.62 -7.11 -18.94
N PRO A 253 -19.53 -7.98 -19.44
CA PRO A 253 -20.73 -7.52 -20.14
C PRO A 253 -21.61 -6.72 -19.18
N THR A 254 -22.24 -5.66 -19.70
CA THR A 254 -22.96 -4.67 -18.87
C THR A 254 -24.05 -5.30 -18.01
N SER A 255 -24.69 -6.38 -18.48
CA SER A 255 -25.75 -7.10 -17.76
C SER A 255 -25.32 -7.74 -16.43
N VAL A 256 -24.08 -8.22 -16.32
CA VAL A 256 -23.56 -8.90 -15.10
C VAL A 256 -22.34 -8.21 -14.50
N ARG A 257 -21.90 -7.08 -15.08
CA ARG A 257 -20.73 -6.30 -14.63
C ARG A 257 -20.82 -5.94 -13.15
N GLY A 258 -21.97 -5.46 -12.68
CA GLY A 258 -22.15 -5.08 -11.28
C GLY A 258 -21.88 -6.25 -10.33
N SER A 259 -22.42 -7.43 -10.63
CA SER A 259 -22.23 -8.64 -9.82
C SER A 259 -20.78 -9.12 -9.85
N LEU A 260 -20.15 -9.20 -11.03
CA LEU A 260 -18.75 -9.64 -11.17
C LEU A 260 -17.76 -8.70 -10.48
N VAL A 261 -17.95 -7.37 -10.61
CA VAL A 261 -17.16 -6.38 -9.86
C VAL A 261 -17.37 -6.54 -8.35
N GLY A 262 -18.61 -6.84 -7.91
CA GLY A 262 -18.91 -7.15 -6.52
C GLY A 262 -18.09 -8.33 -5.98
N TRP A 263 -18.03 -9.43 -6.72
CA TRP A 263 -17.21 -10.60 -6.35
C TRP A 263 -15.70 -10.31 -6.37
N CYS A 264 -15.22 -9.56 -7.37
CA CYS A 264 -13.84 -9.07 -7.40
C CYS A 264 -13.48 -8.25 -6.14
N ASN A 265 -14.40 -7.41 -5.66
CA ASN A 265 -14.22 -6.64 -4.43
C ASN A 265 -14.21 -7.54 -3.19
N THR A 266 -15.07 -8.57 -3.11
CA THR A 266 -15.02 -9.56 -2.02
C THR A 266 -13.69 -10.30 -1.98
N VAL A 267 -13.17 -10.70 -3.14
CA VAL A 267 -11.85 -11.34 -3.26
C VAL A 267 -10.73 -10.39 -2.82
N ALA A 268 -10.78 -9.11 -3.21
CA ALA A 268 -9.84 -8.10 -2.70
C ALA A 268 -9.87 -8.01 -1.16
N ARG A 269 -11.05 -8.08 -0.52
CA ARG A 269 -11.15 -8.06 0.95
C ARG A 269 -10.42 -9.21 1.62
N ILE A 270 -10.37 -10.40 1.02
CA ILE A 270 -9.57 -11.52 1.52
C ILE A 270 -8.08 -11.12 1.57
N GLY A 271 -7.59 -10.40 0.57
CA GLY A 271 -6.23 -9.86 0.54
C GLY A 271 -5.95 -8.88 1.67
N SER A 272 -6.88 -7.96 1.94
CA SER A 272 -6.76 -7.05 3.09
C SER A 272 -6.86 -7.76 4.44
N MET A 273 -7.59 -8.89 4.53
CA MET A 273 -7.60 -9.73 5.73
C MET A 273 -6.29 -10.49 5.93
N LEU A 274 -5.59 -10.83 4.85
CA LEU A 274 -4.28 -11.48 4.91
C LEU A 274 -3.13 -10.51 5.19
N ALA A 275 -3.29 -9.21 4.92
CA ALA A 275 -2.22 -8.23 5.11
C ALA A 275 -1.68 -8.17 6.55
N PRO A 276 -2.51 -8.11 7.61
CA PRO A 276 -2.03 -8.08 9.00
C PRO A 276 -1.23 -9.31 9.44
N LEU A 277 -1.26 -10.40 8.67
CA LEU A 277 -0.48 -11.61 8.94
C LEU A 277 0.96 -11.51 8.42
N THR A 278 1.31 -10.50 7.60
CA THR A 278 2.67 -10.37 7.05
C THR A 278 3.77 -10.06 8.06
N PRO A 279 3.56 -9.24 9.10
CA PRO A 279 4.59 -9.01 10.12
C PRO A 279 4.97 -10.29 10.87
N LEU A 280 4.03 -11.22 11.09
CA LEU A 280 4.33 -12.52 11.71
C LEU A 280 5.32 -13.34 10.86
N LEU A 281 5.29 -13.19 9.54
CA LEU A 281 6.24 -13.82 8.62
C LEU A 281 7.64 -13.18 8.69
N SER A 282 7.73 -11.92 9.13
CA SER A 282 9.01 -11.20 9.24
C SER A 282 9.86 -11.68 10.42
N MET A 283 9.26 -12.40 11.38
CA MET A 283 9.95 -12.95 12.55
C MET A 283 10.89 -14.12 12.21
N GLU A 284 10.62 -14.84 11.11
CA GLU A 284 11.47 -15.96 10.64
C GLU A 284 12.52 -15.49 9.62
N LEU A 285 12.14 -14.62 8.67
CA LEU A 285 13.09 -13.90 7.80
C LEU A 285 12.59 -12.49 7.50
N ALA A 286 13.43 -11.48 7.77
CA ALA A 286 13.13 -10.07 7.51
C ALA A 286 12.83 -9.74 6.02
N SER A 287 13.27 -10.58 5.08
CA SER A 287 13.06 -10.39 3.63
C SER A 287 11.80 -11.05 3.07
N LEU A 288 11.15 -11.94 3.84
CA LEU A 288 10.06 -12.81 3.35
C LEU A 288 8.83 -12.02 2.87
N PRO A 289 8.34 -10.99 3.59
CA PRO A 289 7.21 -10.19 3.13
C PRO A 289 7.49 -9.49 1.80
N SER A 290 8.68 -8.89 1.65
CA SER A 290 9.08 -8.19 0.43
C SER A 290 9.15 -9.12 -0.79
N ILE A 291 9.67 -10.34 -0.60
CA ILE A 291 9.71 -11.37 -1.65
C ILE A 291 8.29 -11.84 -2.03
N LEU A 292 7.40 -11.96 -1.06
CA LEU A 292 6.00 -12.35 -1.28
C LEU A 292 5.24 -11.27 -2.07
N PHE A 293 5.43 -10.00 -1.74
CA PHE A 293 4.86 -8.87 -2.51
C PHE A 293 5.49 -8.73 -3.91
N ALA A 294 6.79 -8.99 -4.05
CA ALA A 294 7.47 -8.92 -5.34
C ALA A 294 7.05 -10.05 -6.30
N SER A 295 7.02 -11.29 -5.81
CA SER A 295 6.64 -12.46 -6.60
C SER A 295 5.20 -12.37 -7.10
N THR A 296 4.28 -11.86 -6.27
CA THR A 296 2.89 -11.67 -6.65
C THR A 296 2.71 -10.58 -7.70
N ALA A 297 3.48 -9.50 -7.64
CA ALA A 297 3.51 -8.47 -8.67
C ALA A 297 4.04 -9.02 -10.02
N ILE A 298 5.06 -9.89 -9.99
CA ILE A 298 5.57 -10.57 -11.18
C ILE A 298 4.53 -11.50 -11.78
N VAL A 299 3.85 -12.31 -10.95
CA VAL A 299 2.79 -13.21 -11.41
C VAL A 299 1.64 -12.39 -12.03
N ALA A 300 1.17 -11.33 -11.37
CA ALA A 300 0.13 -10.46 -11.91
C ALA A 300 0.54 -9.84 -13.26
N ALA A 301 1.77 -9.32 -13.36
CA ALA A 301 2.29 -8.74 -14.59
C ALA A 301 2.40 -9.78 -15.72
N PHE A 302 2.89 -10.98 -15.40
CA PHE A 302 2.98 -12.09 -16.34
C PHE A 302 1.61 -12.51 -16.83
N LEU A 303 0.63 -12.65 -15.94
CA LEU A 303 -0.75 -13.00 -16.29
C LEU A 303 -1.38 -11.93 -17.20
N LEU A 304 -1.04 -10.66 -17.01
CA LEU A 304 -1.54 -9.56 -17.84
C LEU A 304 -0.99 -9.58 -19.27
N VAL A 305 0.19 -10.17 -19.53
CA VAL A 305 0.70 -10.38 -20.89
C VAL A 305 -0.20 -11.33 -21.69
N PHE A 306 -0.88 -12.26 -21.01
CA PHE A 306 -1.82 -13.19 -21.65
C PHE A 306 -3.22 -12.58 -21.85
N THR A 307 -3.46 -11.37 -21.36
CA THR A 307 -4.76 -10.71 -21.53
C THR A 307 -4.85 -10.03 -22.90
N PRO A 308 -5.89 -10.29 -23.72
CA PRO A 308 -6.03 -9.70 -25.04
C PRO A 308 -6.34 -8.19 -24.97
N GLU A 309 -5.81 -7.41 -25.92
CA GLU A 309 -6.07 -5.96 -25.98
C GLU A 309 -7.54 -5.67 -26.35
N THR A 310 -8.23 -4.89 -25.52
CA THR A 310 -9.66 -4.55 -25.63
C THR A 310 -9.96 -3.34 -26.51
N LYS A 311 -8.94 -2.53 -26.86
CA LYS A 311 -9.08 -1.19 -27.45
C LYS A 311 -9.84 -1.13 -28.78
N THR A 312 -9.91 -2.23 -29.53
CA THR A 312 -10.54 -2.29 -30.86
C THR A 312 -11.81 -3.14 -30.89
N LEU A 313 -12.26 -3.67 -29.75
CA LEU A 313 -13.45 -4.53 -29.68
C LEU A 313 -14.70 -3.67 -29.37
N PRO A 314 -15.86 -3.97 -30.01
CA PRO A 314 -17.12 -3.36 -29.60
C PRO A 314 -17.44 -3.79 -28.16
N LEU A 315 -17.92 -2.84 -27.34
CA LEU A 315 -18.38 -3.15 -25.99
C LEU A 315 -19.62 -4.04 -26.09
N PHE A 316 -19.56 -5.25 -25.53
CA PHE A 316 -20.67 -6.19 -25.58
C PHE A 316 -21.65 -5.92 -24.43
N ASP A 317 -22.92 -5.69 -24.77
CA ASP A 317 -23.97 -5.40 -23.79
C ASP A 317 -24.55 -6.69 -23.18
N THR A 318 -24.56 -7.78 -23.95
CA THR A 318 -25.16 -9.06 -23.53
C THR A 318 -24.27 -10.25 -23.85
N ILE A 319 -24.39 -11.31 -23.06
CA ILE A 319 -23.68 -12.58 -23.26
C ILE A 319 -23.98 -13.18 -24.65
N ALA A 320 -25.24 -13.05 -25.12
CA ALA A 320 -25.67 -13.51 -26.44
C ALA A 320 -24.93 -12.82 -27.60
N GLN A 321 -24.54 -11.54 -27.47
CA GLN A 321 -23.75 -10.85 -28.48
C GLN A 321 -22.32 -11.42 -28.58
N ILE A 322 -21.75 -11.86 -27.45
CA ILE A 322 -20.42 -12.47 -27.40
C ILE A 322 -20.44 -13.84 -28.10
N GLU A 323 -21.47 -14.64 -27.88
CA GLU A 323 -21.65 -15.95 -28.54
C GLU A 323 -21.82 -15.80 -30.05
N ASN A 324 -22.66 -14.86 -30.49
CA ASN A 324 -22.86 -14.57 -31.91
C ASN A 324 -21.57 -14.08 -32.60
N HIS A 325 -20.73 -13.33 -31.89
CA HIS A 325 -19.44 -12.90 -32.42
C HIS A 325 -18.45 -14.07 -32.55
N LYS A 326 -18.41 -14.99 -31.58
CA LYS A 326 -17.60 -16.22 -31.67
C LYS A 326 -18.02 -17.11 -32.84
N VAL A 327 -19.34 -17.30 -33.04
CA VAL A 327 -19.87 -18.10 -34.15
C VAL A 327 -19.52 -17.50 -35.51
N LYS A 328 -19.55 -16.17 -35.66
CA LYS A 328 -19.11 -15.48 -36.89
C LYS A 328 -17.62 -15.66 -37.17
N LEU A 329 -16.78 -15.70 -36.14
CA LEU A 329 -15.33 -15.92 -36.28
C LEU A 329 -14.97 -17.36 -36.65
N THR A 330 -15.78 -18.35 -36.24
CA THR A 330 -15.58 -19.76 -36.62
C THR A 330 -16.20 -20.12 -37.98
N THR A 331 -17.17 -19.35 -38.48
CA THR A 331 -17.79 -19.57 -39.80
C THR A 331 -17.10 -18.85 -40.96
N HIS A 332 -16.24 -17.86 -40.68
CA HIS A 332 -15.43 -17.14 -41.67
C HIS A 332 -13.97 -17.62 -41.76
N LYS A 333 -13.65 -18.78 -41.19
CA LYS A 333 -12.32 -19.39 -41.21
C LYS A 333 -12.34 -20.67 -42.03
#